data_AF-A0A1B1BP22-F1
#
_entry.id   AF-A0A1B1BP22-F1
#
_cell.length_a   1.000
_cell.length_b   1.000
_cell.length_c   1.000
_cell.angle_alpha   90.00
_cell.angle_beta   90.00
_cell.angle_gamma   90.00
#
_symmetry.space_group_name_H-M   'P 1'
#
loop_
_entity.id
_entity.type
_entity.pdbx_description
1 polymer ?
#
loop_
_entity_poly.entity_id
_entity_poly.type
_entity_poly.pdbx_seq_one_letter_code
_entity_poly.pdbx_strand_id
1 'polypeptide(L)'
;MPAIPADASTAIVIVVLVVVLVVVLFIVRWARKSRSADAAGVAATTADARETVTADAGAAAGPDAGASTTDEAAVGEAQPKTVLDYIDDRTIVLDVDDADRDAVIRRLARLMAATGRVVDEDAVVRAALERELISTTGIGDGIAIPHATTDAATCPVLAFARSRNGVDWNSLDEAPAHLIFMIAVPESGAGTEHLRVLAQLSRSLMKPSFRASIEMAVTPADVLAALAATVRPTGSAPL
;
A
#
# COMPACT_ATOMS: atom_id res chain seq x y z
N MET A 1 -58.65 5.38 -34.41
CA MET A 1 -58.27 5.33 -32.98
C MET A 1 -56.95 6.06 -32.83
N PRO A 2 -56.88 7.21 -32.14
CA PRO A 2 -55.59 7.87 -31.92
C PRO A 2 -54.81 7.11 -30.84
N ALA A 3 -53.54 6.82 -31.12
CA ALA A 3 -52.61 6.24 -30.17
C ALA A 3 -52.28 7.29 -29.08
N ILE A 4 -52.43 6.91 -27.83
CA ILE A 4 -52.08 7.74 -26.67
C ILE A 4 -50.54 7.87 -26.64
N PRO A 5 -49.95 9.07 -26.69
CA PRO A 5 -48.50 9.22 -26.54
C PRO A 5 -48.12 8.87 -25.10
N ALA A 6 -47.13 7.98 -24.93
CA ALA A 6 -46.59 7.65 -23.62
C ALA A 6 -46.01 8.91 -22.96
N ASP A 7 -46.41 9.17 -21.71
CA ASP A 7 -45.90 10.31 -20.95
C ASP A 7 -44.44 10.11 -20.54
N ALA A 8 -43.72 11.20 -20.31
CA ALA A 8 -42.31 11.18 -19.91
C ALA A 8 -42.09 10.40 -18.60
N SER A 9 -43.12 10.31 -17.75
CA SER A 9 -43.12 9.53 -16.51
C SER A 9 -43.04 8.02 -16.79
N THR A 10 -43.75 7.53 -17.80
CA THR A 10 -43.72 6.12 -18.22
C THR A 10 -42.35 5.75 -18.79
N ALA A 11 -41.72 6.65 -19.54
CA ALA A 11 -40.36 6.44 -20.06
C ALA A 11 -39.33 6.33 -18.94
N ILE A 12 -39.41 7.18 -17.91
CA ILE A 12 -38.50 7.14 -16.74
C ILE A 12 -38.70 5.84 -15.96
N VAL A 13 -39.95 5.43 -15.70
CA VAL A 13 -40.26 4.18 -14.99
C VAL A 13 -39.70 2.97 -15.75
N ILE A 14 -39.83 2.93 -17.07
CA ILE A 14 -39.26 1.86 -17.90
C ILE A 14 -37.73 1.84 -17.81
N VAL A 15 -37.06 3.00 -17.88
CA VAL A 15 -35.59 3.08 -17.76
C VAL A 15 -35.14 2.60 -16.38
N VAL A 16 -35.80 3.01 -15.31
CA VAL A 16 -35.49 2.57 -13.94
C VAL A 16 -35.67 1.05 -13.81
N LEU A 17 -36.77 0.49 -14.32
CA LEU A 17 -37.01 -0.96 -14.29
C LEU A 17 -35.96 -1.74 -15.09
N VAL A 18 -35.53 -1.23 -16.24
CA VAL A 18 -34.48 -1.86 -17.06
C VAL A 18 -33.13 -1.81 -16.33
N VAL A 19 -32.77 -0.69 -15.72
CA VAL A 19 -31.52 -0.55 -14.95
C VAL A 19 -31.52 -1.51 -13.75
N VAL A 20 -32.62 -1.57 -12.99
CA VAL A 20 -32.76 -2.50 -11.85
C VAL A 20 -32.64 -3.95 -12.33
N LEU A 21 -33.29 -4.32 -13.43
CA LEU A 21 -33.20 -5.67 -14.00
C LEU A 21 -31.77 -6.02 -14.41
N VAL A 22 -31.05 -5.11 -15.05
CA VAL A 22 -29.64 -5.32 -15.46
C VAL A 22 -28.74 -5.51 -14.25
N VAL A 23 -28.91 -4.70 -13.19
CA VAL A 23 -28.15 -4.83 -11.93
C VAL A 23 -28.44 -6.17 -11.25
N VAL A 24 -29.71 -6.58 -11.17
CA VAL A 24 -30.10 -7.87 -10.59
C VAL A 24 -29.51 -9.04 -11.39
N LEU A 25 -29.57 -8.98 -12.72
CA LEU A 25 -28.99 -10.01 -13.59
C LEU A 25 -27.46 -10.07 -13.46
N PHE A 26 -26.79 -8.92 -13.28
CA PHE A 26 -25.34 -8.85 -13.04
C PHE A 26 -24.96 -9.51 -11.71
N ILE A 27 -25.68 -9.21 -10.62
CA ILE A 27 -25.46 -9.81 -9.30
C ILE A 27 -25.70 -11.32 -9.33
N VAL A 28 -26.80 -11.77 -9.95
CA VAL A 28 -27.11 -13.21 -10.08
C VAL A 28 -26.05 -13.94 -10.91
N ARG A 29 -25.56 -13.34 -11.98
CA ARG A 29 -24.50 -13.90 -12.83
C ARG A 29 -23.16 -13.93 -12.10
N TRP A 30 -22.83 -12.90 -11.35
CA TRP A 30 -21.63 -12.84 -10.50
C TRP A 30 -21.67 -13.92 -9.41
N ALA A 31 -22.79 -14.07 -8.70
CA ALA A 31 -22.97 -15.11 -7.67
C ALA A 31 -23.01 -16.54 -8.22
N ARG A 32 -23.28 -16.74 -9.52
CA ARG A 32 -23.15 -18.06 -10.18
C ARG A 32 -21.71 -18.35 -10.61
N LYS A 33 -20.96 -17.32 -11.02
CA LYS A 33 -19.54 -17.44 -11.37
C LYS A 33 -18.67 -17.78 -10.16
N SER A 34 -18.94 -17.18 -9.00
CA SER A 34 -18.21 -17.47 -7.76
C SER A 34 -18.35 -18.95 -7.33
N ARG A 35 -19.57 -19.49 -7.35
CA ARG A 35 -19.82 -20.91 -7.03
C ARG A 35 -19.18 -21.92 -8.00
N SER A 36 -18.88 -21.51 -9.23
CA SER A 36 -18.20 -22.37 -10.20
C SER A 36 -16.68 -22.41 -9.98
N ALA A 37 -16.11 -21.40 -9.32
CA ALA A 37 -14.70 -21.40 -8.93
C ALA A 37 -14.45 -22.31 -7.71
N ASP A 38 -15.40 -22.37 -6.77
CA ASP A 38 -15.28 -23.19 -5.55
C ASP A 38 -15.39 -24.71 -5.82
N ALA A 39 -16.11 -25.12 -6.87
CA ALA A 39 -16.30 -26.54 -7.21
C ALA A 39 -15.05 -27.19 -7.82
N ALA A 40 -14.08 -26.41 -8.32
CA ALA A 40 -12.87 -26.91 -8.97
C ALA A 40 -11.67 -27.10 -8.01
N GLY A 41 -11.73 -26.53 -6.80
CA GLY A 41 -10.60 -26.50 -5.85
C GLY A 41 -10.55 -27.64 -4.81
N VAL A 42 -11.57 -28.49 -4.71
CA VAL A 42 -11.71 -29.46 -3.59
C VAL A 42 -11.17 -30.86 -3.92
N ALA A 43 -10.60 -31.08 -5.10
CA ALA A 43 -10.16 -32.40 -5.55
C ALA A 43 -8.65 -32.52 -5.83
N ALA A 44 -7.78 -32.09 -4.91
CA ALA A 44 -6.37 -32.50 -4.92
C ALA A 44 -5.66 -32.18 -3.60
N THR A 45 -5.46 -33.19 -2.75
CA THR A 45 -4.25 -33.43 -1.91
C THR A 45 -4.62 -34.32 -0.72
N THR A 46 -4.35 -35.60 -0.88
CA THR A 46 -4.08 -36.54 0.22
C THR A 46 -2.83 -37.34 -0.14
N ALA A 47 -2.12 -37.76 0.90
CA ALA A 47 -0.89 -38.57 0.92
C ALA A 47 0.42 -37.77 0.75
N ASP A 48 1.52 -38.06 1.44
CA ASP A 48 1.88 -38.90 2.59
C ASP A 48 3.39 -38.63 2.81
N ALA A 49 3.88 -38.76 4.05
CA ALA A 49 5.20 -39.30 4.41
C ALA A 49 5.65 -38.80 5.79
N ARG A 50 5.63 -39.72 6.76
CA ARG A 50 6.54 -39.74 7.91
C ARG A 50 7.85 -40.40 7.47
N GLU A 51 9.00 -39.94 7.98
CA GLU A 51 9.86 -40.76 8.85
C GLU A 51 10.98 -39.95 9.54
N THR A 52 11.30 -40.42 10.73
CA THR A 52 12.20 -39.96 11.80
C THR A 52 13.63 -40.46 11.67
N VAL A 53 14.64 -39.68 12.09
CA VAL A 53 15.91 -40.19 12.68
C VAL A 53 16.39 -39.25 13.81
N THR A 54 17.04 -39.86 14.80
CA THR A 54 17.33 -39.50 16.19
C THR A 54 18.75 -38.98 16.49
N ALA A 55 18.91 -38.36 17.68
CA ALA A 55 20.09 -38.36 18.60
C ALA A 55 21.33 -37.51 18.22
N ASP A 56 22.17 -36.94 19.11
CA ASP A 56 22.20 -36.66 20.57
C ASP A 56 23.44 -35.75 20.87
N ALA A 57 23.36 -35.03 21.98
CA ALA A 57 24.33 -34.31 22.85
C ALA A 57 25.79 -33.95 22.44
N GLY A 58 26.20 -32.77 22.95
CA GLY A 58 27.60 -32.44 23.28
C GLY A 58 27.74 -31.02 23.88
N ALA A 59 27.98 -30.93 25.18
CA ALA A 59 28.22 -29.69 25.95
C ALA A 59 29.72 -29.40 26.16
N ALA A 60 30.13 -28.13 26.32
CA ALA A 60 31.05 -27.62 27.36
C ALA A 60 31.54 -26.17 27.08
N ALA A 61 31.96 -25.51 28.17
CA ALA A 61 32.17 -24.07 28.38
C ALA A 61 33.57 -23.51 27.99
N GLY A 62 33.69 -22.15 28.01
CA GLY A 62 34.84 -21.28 27.60
C GLY A 62 36.12 -21.34 28.47
N PRO A 63 36.92 -20.25 28.69
CA PRO A 63 36.75 -18.82 28.35
C PRO A 63 38.04 -18.10 27.82
N ASP A 64 37.95 -16.75 27.79
CA ASP A 64 38.99 -15.71 27.92
C ASP A 64 39.68 -15.02 26.71
N ALA A 65 39.25 -13.75 26.55
CA ALA A 65 40.04 -12.51 26.55
C ALA A 65 41.21 -12.31 25.56
N GLY A 66 41.09 -11.25 24.75
CA GLY A 66 42.20 -10.63 24.05
C GLY A 66 41.72 -9.50 23.12
N ALA A 67 41.64 -8.28 23.66
CA ALA A 67 41.40 -7.07 22.88
C ALA A 67 42.54 -6.83 21.89
N SER A 68 42.20 -6.40 20.66
CA SER A 68 43.10 -5.58 19.86
C SER A 68 42.28 -4.60 19.02
N THR A 69 42.29 -3.37 19.51
CA THR A 69 41.92 -2.15 18.82
C THR A 69 42.77 -1.99 17.56
N THR A 70 42.13 -1.91 16.39
CA THR A 70 42.70 -1.16 15.26
C THR A 70 41.57 -0.51 14.45
N ASP A 71 41.73 0.80 14.29
CA ASP A 71 41.15 1.66 13.25
C ASP A 71 39.66 2.00 13.31
N GLU A 72 39.30 2.89 14.25
CA GLU A 72 38.28 3.92 13.98
C GLU A 72 38.82 4.87 12.90
N ALA A 73 38.85 4.38 11.66
CA ALA A 73 38.85 5.23 10.50
C ALA A 73 37.50 5.97 10.48
N ALA A 74 37.56 7.30 10.53
CA ALA A 74 36.42 8.21 10.56
C ALA A 74 35.31 7.79 9.57
N VAL A 75 34.29 7.12 10.08
CA VAL A 75 33.00 7.00 9.41
C VAL A 75 32.36 8.37 9.56
N GLY A 76 32.50 9.22 8.54
CA GLY A 76 31.69 10.43 8.47
C GLY A 76 30.24 10.01 8.60
N GLU A 77 29.55 10.45 9.66
CA GLU A 77 28.15 10.10 9.90
C GLU A 77 27.33 10.50 8.67
N ALA A 78 26.94 9.51 7.88
CA ALA A 78 26.04 9.72 6.77
C ALA A 78 24.77 10.37 7.32
N GLN A 79 24.30 11.44 6.66
CA GLN A 79 23.08 12.11 7.08
C GLN A 79 21.93 11.09 7.19
N PRO A 80 21.08 11.20 8.23
CA PRO A 80 20.01 10.25 8.42
C PRO A 80 19.05 10.30 7.22
N LYS A 81 18.79 9.14 6.61
CA LYS A 81 17.81 9.02 5.54
C LYS A 81 16.42 9.44 6.01
N THR A 82 15.64 9.90 5.06
CA THR A 82 14.33 10.48 5.23
C THR A 82 13.34 9.91 4.22
N VAL A 83 12.07 10.31 4.30
CA VAL A 83 11.06 9.90 3.30
C VAL A 83 11.44 10.29 1.86
N LEU A 84 12.17 11.39 1.69
CA LEU A 84 12.57 11.90 0.37
C LEU A 84 13.58 10.99 -0.33
N ASP A 85 14.27 10.11 0.39
CA ASP A 85 15.21 9.16 -0.19
C ASP A 85 14.51 7.97 -0.87
N TYR A 86 13.20 7.83 -0.66
CA TYR A 86 12.42 6.66 -1.08
C TYR A 86 11.24 7.00 -2.00
N ILE A 87 10.93 8.28 -2.20
CA ILE A 87 9.86 8.77 -3.07
C ILE A 87 10.45 9.68 -4.15
N ASP A 88 9.95 9.58 -5.37
CA ASP A 88 10.28 10.52 -6.44
C ASP A 88 9.02 10.86 -7.25
N ASP A 89 9.15 11.79 -8.21
CA ASP A 89 8.05 12.26 -9.04
C ASP A 89 7.36 11.14 -9.82
N ARG A 90 8.10 10.08 -10.19
CA ARG A 90 7.56 8.91 -10.92
C ARG A 90 6.72 8.00 -10.03
N THR A 91 6.87 8.08 -8.70
CA THR A 91 6.08 7.30 -7.74
C THR A 91 4.89 8.06 -7.17
N ILE A 92 4.62 9.26 -7.70
CA ILE A 92 3.50 10.09 -7.31
C ILE A 92 2.46 10.11 -8.42
N VAL A 93 1.21 9.86 -8.05
CA VAL A 93 0.08 10.00 -8.95
C VAL A 93 -1.03 10.81 -8.30
N LEU A 94 -1.50 11.83 -9.02
CA LEU A 94 -2.54 12.73 -8.55
C LEU A 94 -3.86 12.41 -9.23
N ASP A 95 -4.94 12.61 -8.48
CA ASP A 95 -6.32 12.57 -8.94
C ASP A 95 -6.69 11.24 -9.60
N VAL A 96 -6.38 10.14 -8.89
CA VAL A 96 -6.75 8.80 -9.30
C VAL A 96 -8.27 8.59 -9.24
N ASP A 97 -8.78 7.84 -10.21
CA ASP A 97 -10.17 7.43 -10.40
C ASP A 97 -10.31 5.89 -10.38
N ASP A 98 -9.31 5.20 -9.83
CA ASP A 98 -9.30 3.75 -9.70
C ASP A 98 -10.56 3.25 -8.97
N ALA A 99 -11.09 2.12 -9.45
CA ALA A 99 -12.40 1.62 -9.05
C ALA A 99 -12.48 1.18 -7.58
N ASP A 100 -11.39 0.67 -7.03
CA ASP A 100 -11.34 0.13 -5.67
C ASP A 100 -9.92 0.18 -5.06
N ARG A 101 -9.85 -0.16 -3.78
CA ARG A 101 -8.63 -0.29 -2.99
C ARG A 101 -7.53 -1.08 -3.69
N ASP A 102 -7.88 -2.25 -4.21
CA ASP A 102 -6.90 -3.18 -4.78
C ASP A 102 -6.37 -2.63 -6.12
N ALA A 103 -7.19 -1.91 -6.89
CA ALA A 103 -6.76 -1.21 -8.10
C ALA A 103 -5.74 -0.11 -7.77
N VAL A 104 -5.96 0.67 -6.71
CA VAL A 104 -4.98 1.66 -6.22
C VAL A 104 -3.67 0.99 -5.81
N ILE A 105 -3.73 -0.13 -5.08
CA ILE A 105 -2.52 -0.89 -4.68
C ILE A 105 -1.74 -1.36 -5.91
N ARG A 106 -2.41 -1.94 -6.91
CA ARG A 106 -1.77 -2.36 -8.18
C ARG A 106 -1.14 -1.19 -8.92
N ARG A 107 -1.83 -0.05 -8.98
CA ARG A 107 -1.30 1.16 -9.62
C ARG A 107 -0.05 1.66 -8.93
N LEU A 108 -0.04 1.72 -7.59
CA LEU A 108 1.12 2.15 -6.81
C LEU A 108 2.29 1.18 -6.99
N ALA A 109 2.07 -0.13 -6.94
CA ALA A 109 3.10 -1.14 -7.18
C ALA A 109 3.75 -1.00 -8.57
N ARG A 110 2.95 -0.72 -9.60
CA ARG A 110 3.45 -0.45 -10.96
C ARG A 110 4.35 0.78 -11.04
N LEU A 111 3.97 1.86 -10.37
CA LEU A 111 4.79 3.08 -10.30
C LEU A 111 6.12 2.78 -9.60
N MET A 112 6.10 2.00 -8.52
CA MET A 112 7.32 1.56 -7.85
C MET A 112 8.20 0.70 -8.78
N ALA A 113 7.64 -0.26 -9.52
CA ALA A 113 8.34 -1.09 -10.49
C ALA A 113 9.00 -0.27 -11.60
N ALA A 114 8.33 0.77 -12.09
CA ALA A 114 8.88 1.68 -13.09
C ALA A 114 10.16 2.42 -12.64
N THR A 115 10.46 2.46 -11.33
CA THR A 115 11.72 3.03 -10.83
C THR A 115 12.93 2.11 -10.98
N GLY A 116 12.72 0.81 -11.24
CA GLY A 116 13.75 -0.22 -11.22
C GLY A 116 14.12 -0.73 -9.82
N ARG A 117 13.46 -0.24 -8.76
CA ARG A 117 13.68 -0.66 -7.36
C ARG A 117 12.77 -1.80 -6.90
N VAL A 118 11.81 -2.19 -7.74
CA VAL A 118 10.96 -3.37 -7.55
C VAL A 118 11.17 -4.28 -8.76
N VAL A 119 11.57 -5.52 -8.50
CA VAL A 119 11.90 -6.53 -9.53
C VAL A 119 10.72 -7.43 -9.88
N ASP A 120 9.69 -7.47 -9.03
CA ASP A 120 8.45 -8.22 -9.24
C ASP A 120 7.25 -7.41 -8.71
N GLU A 121 6.50 -6.78 -9.62
CA GLU A 121 5.29 -6.00 -9.31
C GLU A 121 4.22 -6.86 -8.64
N ASP A 122 3.98 -8.08 -9.15
CA ASP A 122 2.91 -8.96 -8.66
C ASP A 122 3.20 -9.47 -7.25
N ALA A 123 4.47 -9.70 -6.91
CA ALA A 123 4.88 -10.04 -5.54
C ALA A 123 4.62 -8.89 -4.55
N VAL A 124 4.90 -7.64 -4.94
CA VAL A 124 4.61 -6.47 -4.11
C VAL A 124 3.10 -6.30 -3.92
N VAL A 125 2.30 -6.44 -4.98
CA VAL A 125 0.84 -6.38 -4.90
C VAL A 125 0.30 -7.46 -3.96
N ARG A 126 0.76 -8.71 -4.12
CA ARG A 126 0.31 -9.84 -3.30
C ARG A 126 0.61 -9.59 -1.83
N ALA A 127 1.85 -9.20 -1.50
CA ALA A 127 2.26 -8.92 -0.12
C ALA A 127 1.44 -7.78 0.51
N ALA A 128 1.16 -6.71 -0.24
CA ALA A 128 0.33 -5.61 0.24
C ALA A 128 -1.12 -6.05 0.51
N LEU A 129 -1.72 -6.82 -0.40
CA LEU A 129 -3.09 -7.32 -0.25
C LEU A 129 -3.21 -8.33 0.88
N GLU A 130 -2.25 -9.25 1.02
CA GLU A 130 -2.19 -10.20 2.13
C GLU A 130 -2.14 -9.46 3.48
N ARG A 131 -1.34 -8.39 3.56
CA ARG A 131 -1.29 -7.55 4.75
C ARG A 131 -2.62 -6.84 5.01
N GLU A 132 -3.24 -6.28 3.98
CA GLU A 132 -4.52 -5.57 4.08
C GLU A 132 -5.66 -6.47 4.56
N LEU A 133 -5.64 -7.76 4.20
CA LEU A 133 -6.62 -8.76 4.65
C LEU A 133 -6.58 -9.03 6.16
N ILE A 134 -5.43 -8.83 6.82
CA ILE A 134 -5.30 -9.02 8.27
C ILE A 134 -6.06 -7.93 9.03
N SER A 135 -5.91 -6.68 8.58
CA SER A 135 -6.60 -5.51 9.12
C SER A 135 -6.37 -4.33 8.17
N THR A 136 -7.40 -3.48 8.03
CA THR A 136 -7.35 -2.27 7.23
C THR A 136 -6.11 -1.42 7.53
N THR A 137 -5.50 -0.88 6.48
CA THR A 137 -4.47 0.17 6.61
C THR A 137 -5.03 1.57 6.43
N GLY A 138 -6.35 1.69 6.27
CA GLY A 138 -7.08 2.96 6.34
C GLY A 138 -7.14 3.44 7.79
N ILE A 139 -6.27 4.38 8.15
CA ILE A 139 -6.11 4.83 9.54
C ILE A 139 -7.12 5.92 9.96
N GLY A 140 -7.97 6.35 9.02
CA GLY A 140 -8.88 7.48 9.17
C GLY A 140 -8.28 8.80 8.73
N ASP A 141 -9.02 9.89 8.92
CA ASP A 141 -8.66 11.24 8.43
C ASP A 141 -8.41 11.28 6.90
N GLY A 142 -9.07 10.40 6.16
CA GLY A 142 -8.88 10.26 4.70
C GLY A 142 -7.52 9.68 4.30
N ILE A 143 -6.83 8.95 5.18
CA ILE A 143 -5.50 8.39 4.92
C ILE A 143 -5.51 6.85 4.91
N ALA A 144 -4.81 6.26 3.96
CA ALA A 144 -4.41 4.86 3.98
C ALA A 144 -2.89 4.70 3.84
N ILE A 145 -2.32 3.71 4.52
CA ILE A 145 -0.88 3.40 4.47
C ILE A 145 -0.63 1.91 4.17
N PRO A 146 -0.92 1.44 2.93
CA PRO A 146 -0.65 0.07 2.53
C PRO A 146 0.85 -0.22 2.58
N HIS A 147 1.22 -1.43 2.99
CA HIS A 147 2.63 -1.80 3.08
C HIS A 147 2.86 -3.24 2.65
N ALA A 148 3.98 -3.44 1.95
CA ALA A 148 4.46 -4.74 1.49
C ALA A 148 5.86 -5.00 2.05
N THR A 149 6.04 -6.14 2.71
CA THR A 149 7.35 -6.67 3.09
C THR A 149 7.65 -7.84 2.16
N THR A 150 8.61 -7.68 1.27
CA THR A 150 8.98 -8.69 0.26
C THR A 150 10.34 -8.35 -0.37
N ASP A 151 11.18 -9.36 -0.60
CA ASP A 151 12.45 -9.20 -1.33
C ASP A 151 12.28 -8.88 -2.82
N ALA A 152 11.03 -8.81 -3.32
CA ALA A 152 10.72 -8.21 -4.62
C ALA A 152 11.03 -6.69 -4.67
N ALA A 153 11.10 -6.01 -3.53
CA ALA A 153 11.65 -4.65 -3.43
C ALA A 153 13.14 -4.73 -3.08
N THR A 154 14.03 -4.23 -3.95
CA THR A 154 15.48 -4.31 -3.73
C THR A 154 15.99 -3.30 -2.70
N CYS A 155 15.21 -2.26 -2.44
CA CYS A 155 15.41 -1.29 -1.37
C CYS A 155 14.03 -0.74 -0.97
N PRO A 156 13.90 0.02 0.13
CA PRO A 156 12.64 0.68 0.45
C PRO A 156 12.20 1.60 -0.71
N VAL A 157 10.92 1.55 -1.05
CA VAL A 157 10.30 2.41 -2.06
C VAL A 157 8.96 2.91 -1.53
N LEU A 158 8.69 4.19 -1.75
CA LEU A 158 7.45 4.83 -1.36
C LEU A 158 6.75 5.39 -2.59
N ALA A 159 5.43 5.22 -2.64
CA ALA A 159 4.58 5.76 -3.67
C ALA A 159 3.38 6.45 -3.03
N PHE A 160 2.87 7.47 -3.72
CA PHE A 160 1.75 8.27 -3.26
C PHE A 160 0.68 8.35 -4.32
N ALA A 161 -0.58 8.13 -3.91
CA ALA A 161 -1.76 8.41 -4.71
C ALA A 161 -2.67 9.39 -3.97
N ARG A 162 -3.22 10.35 -4.71
CA ARG A 162 -4.37 11.15 -4.26
C ARG A 162 -5.62 10.78 -5.04
N SER A 163 -6.72 10.48 -4.35
CA SER A 163 -8.07 10.39 -4.93
C SER A 163 -8.93 11.57 -4.49
N ARG A 164 -9.49 12.33 -5.45
CA ARG A 164 -10.43 13.43 -5.15
C ARG A 164 -11.77 12.93 -4.64
N ASN A 165 -12.23 11.82 -5.21
CA ASN A 165 -13.51 11.22 -4.85
C ASN A 165 -13.41 10.34 -3.60
N GLY A 166 -12.18 10.06 -3.16
CA GLY A 166 -11.91 9.07 -2.12
C GLY A 166 -12.02 7.65 -2.68
N VAL A 167 -11.49 6.70 -1.93
CA VAL A 167 -11.55 5.26 -2.24
C VAL A 167 -12.04 4.57 -0.98
N ASP A 168 -13.04 3.69 -1.11
CA ASP A 168 -13.46 2.85 0.01
C ASP A 168 -12.30 1.92 0.40
N TRP A 169 -11.74 2.18 1.58
CA TRP A 169 -10.61 1.44 2.13
C TRP A 169 -11.01 0.57 3.32
N ASN A 170 -12.30 0.55 3.70
CA ASN A 170 -12.75 0.08 5.00
C ASN A 170 -11.94 0.72 6.15
N SER A 171 -11.79 2.05 6.12
CA SER A 171 -11.01 2.78 7.13
C SER A 171 -11.61 2.62 8.53
N LEU A 172 -10.79 2.82 9.56
CA LEU A 172 -11.20 2.71 10.97
C LEU A 172 -12.34 3.67 11.37
N ASP A 173 -12.43 4.83 10.71
CA ASP A 173 -13.48 5.84 10.89
C ASP A 173 -14.61 5.74 9.85
N GLU A 174 -14.62 4.66 9.06
CA GLU A 174 -15.56 4.41 7.95
C GLU A 174 -15.51 5.46 6.82
N ALA A 175 -14.56 6.40 6.87
CA ALA A 175 -14.39 7.42 5.84
C ALA A 175 -13.55 6.90 4.66
N PRO A 176 -13.81 7.36 3.42
CA PRO A 176 -12.99 6.99 2.28
C PRO A 176 -11.57 7.55 2.40
N ALA A 177 -10.59 6.80 1.89
CA ALA A 177 -9.20 7.25 1.83
C ALA A 177 -8.99 8.14 0.59
N HIS A 178 -8.46 9.33 0.82
CA HIS A 178 -8.11 10.31 -0.20
C HIS A 178 -6.59 10.36 -0.45
N LEU A 179 -5.80 10.09 0.57
CA LEU A 179 -4.34 10.18 0.57
C LEU A 179 -3.78 8.79 0.87
N ILE A 180 -3.20 8.15 -0.14
CA ILE A 180 -2.72 6.77 -0.04
C ILE A 180 -1.21 6.77 -0.18
N PHE A 181 -0.51 6.37 0.87
CA PHE A 181 0.94 6.22 0.88
C PHE A 181 1.30 4.75 0.98
N MET A 182 1.77 4.16 -0.12
CA MET A 182 2.22 2.77 -0.12
C MET A 182 3.73 2.70 0.10
N ILE A 183 4.18 1.76 0.92
CA ILE A 183 5.60 1.43 1.08
C ILE A 183 5.86 -0.04 0.72
N ALA A 184 6.94 -0.30 -0.02
CA ALA A 184 7.47 -1.64 -0.23
C ALA A 184 8.89 -1.71 0.36
N VAL A 185 9.20 -2.76 1.13
CA VAL A 185 10.51 -2.96 1.75
C VAL A 185 11.00 -4.39 1.60
N PRO A 186 12.31 -4.63 1.40
CA PRO A 186 12.87 -5.98 1.43
C PRO A 186 12.70 -6.62 2.81
N GLU A 187 12.65 -7.95 2.87
CA GLU A 187 12.59 -8.70 4.13
C GLU A 187 13.86 -8.47 4.95
N SER A 188 15.02 -8.46 4.29
CA SER A 188 16.32 -8.12 4.88
C SER A 188 16.39 -6.68 5.41
N GLY A 189 15.56 -5.79 4.84
CA GLY A 189 15.46 -4.38 5.22
C GLY A 189 14.38 -4.10 6.26
N ALA A 190 13.67 -5.10 6.76
CA ALA A 190 12.65 -4.99 7.81
C ALA A 190 13.22 -4.56 9.21
N GLY A 191 14.42 -3.97 9.25
CA GLY A 191 15.05 -3.32 10.41
C GLY A 191 14.74 -1.82 10.56
N THR A 192 15.16 -1.23 11.69
CA THR A 192 14.80 0.10 12.24
C THR A 192 14.79 1.33 11.31
N GLU A 193 15.47 1.34 10.17
CA GLU A 193 15.60 2.53 9.31
C GLU A 193 14.29 2.89 8.58
N HIS A 194 13.64 1.95 7.89
CA HIS A 194 12.37 2.22 7.21
C HIS A 194 11.22 2.48 8.21
N LEU A 195 11.28 1.88 9.41
CA LEU A 195 10.34 2.19 10.50
C LEU A 195 10.49 3.63 11.00
N ARG A 196 11.71 4.16 11.05
CA ARG A 196 11.95 5.59 11.38
C ARG A 196 11.32 6.50 10.33
N VAL A 197 11.47 6.16 9.05
CA VAL A 197 10.89 6.89 7.92
C VAL A 197 9.36 6.86 7.98
N LEU A 198 8.77 5.68 8.22
CA LEU A 198 7.33 5.53 8.40
C LEU A 198 6.81 6.33 9.58
N ALA A 199 7.53 6.33 10.71
CA ALA A 199 7.17 7.14 11.86
C ALA A 199 7.24 8.66 11.54
N GLN A 200 8.20 9.09 10.73
CA GLN A 200 8.32 10.49 10.28
C GLN A 200 7.16 10.88 9.34
N LEU A 201 6.83 10.01 8.39
CA LEU A 201 5.69 10.21 7.49
C LEU A 201 4.39 10.25 8.28
N SER A 202 4.15 9.29 9.17
CA SER A 202 2.96 9.24 10.03
C SER A 202 2.82 10.52 10.87
N ARG A 203 3.90 11.00 11.52
CA ARG A 203 3.88 12.29 12.23
C ARG A 203 3.58 13.49 11.33
N SER A 204 4.02 13.45 10.07
CA SER A 204 3.69 14.50 9.10
C SER A 204 2.21 14.46 8.74
N LEU A 205 1.66 13.26 8.52
CA LEU A 205 0.25 13.02 8.18
C LEU A 205 -0.72 13.41 9.30
N MET A 206 -0.28 13.44 10.56
CA MET A 206 -1.10 13.96 11.66
C MET A 206 -1.26 15.48 11.65
N LYS A 207 -0.48 16.22 10.84
CA LYS A 207 -0.57 17.69 10.75
C LYS A 207 -1.61 18.07 9.71
N PRO A 208 -2.73 18.72 10.07
CA PRO A 208 -3.76 19.11 9.10
C PRO A 208 -3.23 20.02 7.99
N SER A 209 -2.27 20.90 8.30
CA SER A 209 -1.64 21.78 7.31
C SER A 209 -0.84 21.01 6.25
N PHE A 210 -0.22 19.90 6.62
CA PHE A 210 0.48 19.04 5.68
C PHE A 210 -0.50 18.25 4.82
N ARG A 211 -1.58 17.70 5.40
CA ARG A 211 -2.64 17.04 4.62
C ARG A 211 -3.25 17.98 3.59
N ALA A 212 -3.63 19.18 4.03
CA ALA A 212 -4.19 20.20 3.15
C ALA A 212 -3.23 20.59 2.01
N SER A 213 -1.91 20.63 2.25
CA SER A 213 -0.96 20.99 1.19
C SER A 213 -0.86 19.90 0.10
N ILE A 214 -0.84 18.62 0.47
CA ILE A 214 -0.82 17.51 -0.51
C ILE A 214 -2.19 17.25 -1.15
N GLU A 215 -3.29 17.59 -0.47
CA GLU A 215 -4.64 17.63 -1.07
C GLU A 215 -4.77 18.71 -2.15
N MET A 216 -4.11 19.85 -1.97
CA MET A 216 -4.15 20.98 -2.91
C MET A 216 -3.05 20.96 -3.97
N ALA A 217 -2.09 20.03 -3.88
CA ALA A 217 -1.00 19.87 -4.85
C ALA A 217 -1.53 19.77 -6.30
N VAL A 218 -0.93 20.49 -7.23
CA VAL A 218 -1.31 20.40 -8.65
C VAL A 218 -0.36 19.48 -9.40
N THR A 219 0.85 19.32 -8.89
CA THR A 219 1.93 18.54 -9.50
C THR A 219 2.60 17.60 -8.49
N PRO A 220 3.27 16.52 -8.97
CA PRO A 220 4.14 15.71 -8.12
C PRO A 220 5.20 16.52 -7.36
N ALA A 221 5.73 17.57 -7.97
CA ALA A 221 6.71 18.46 -7.35
C ALA A 221 6.15 19.19 -6.11
N ASP A 222 4.86 19.56 -6.12
CA ASP A 222 4.21 20.19 -4.96
C ASP A 222 4.15 19.22 -3.77
N VAL A 223 3.90 17.94 -4.03
CA VAL A 223 3.90 16.88 -2.99
C VAL A 223 5.29 16.70 -2.41
N LEU A 224 6.32 16.63 -3.27
CA LEU A 224 7.71 16.53 -2.83
C LEU A 224 8.14 17.75 -2.01
N ALA A 225 7.74 18.96 -2.42
CA ALA A 225 8.00 20.19 -1.68
C ALA A 225 7.31 20.19 -0.30
N ALA A 226 6.07 19.73 -0.23
CA ALA A 226 5.34 19.57 1.03
C ALA A 226 6.03 18.57 1.98
N LEU A 227 6.47 17.42 1.46
CA LEU A 227 7.22 16.42 2.22
C LEU A 227 8.55 16.99 2.73
N ALA A 228 9.29 17.72 1.89
CA ALA A 228 10.53 18.37 2.29
C ALA A 228 10.34 19.38 3.43
N ALA A 229 9.22 20.10 3.44
CA ALA A 229 8.90 21.05 4.49
C ALA A 229 8.67 20.37 5.87
N THR A 230 8.23 19.11 5.91
CA THR A 230 8.00 18.38 7.17
C THR A 230 9.20 17.56 7.65
N VAL A 231 10.17 17.35 6.77
CA VAL A 231 11.25 16.37 6.93
C VAL A 231 12.61 17.00 7.24
N ARG A 232 12.70 18.34 7.24
CA ARG A 232 13.93 19.08 7.54
C ARG A 232 14.67 18.48 8.75
N PRO A 233 16.00 18.26 8.66
CA PRO A 233 16.76 17.72 9.77
C PRO A 233 16.56 18.60 11.01
N THR A 234 16.25 17.99 12.14
CA THR A 234 16.35 18.64 13.44
C THR A 234 17.78 19.16 13.61
N GLY A 235 18.02 20.45 13.34
CA GLY A 235 19.37 21.04 13.41
C GLY A 235 19.58 22.40 12.75
N SER A 236 18.70 22.90 11.88
CA SER A 236 18.86 24.25 11.31
C SER A 236 18.06 25.27 12.12
N ALA A 237 18.74 26.06 12.96
CA ALA A 237 18.15 27.21 13.63
C ALA A 237 17.62 28.23 12.60
N PRO A 238 16.53 28.97 12.89
CA PRO A 238 16.05 30.02 12.02
C PRO A 238 17.10 31.15 11.95
N LEU A 239 17.33 31.67 10.73
CA LEU A 239 18.07 32.92 10.48
C LEU A 239 17.27 34.12 11.01
#